data_AF-A0A9P9PEF4-F1
#
_entry.id   AF-A0A9P9PEF4-F1
#
_cell.length_a   1.000
_cell.length_b   1.000
_cell.length_c   1.000
_cell.angle_alpha   90.00
_cell.angle_beta   90.00
_cell.angle_gamma   90.00
#
_symmetry.space_group_name_H-M   'P 1'
#
loop_
_entity.id
_entity.type
_entity.pdbx_description
1 polymer ?
#
loop_
_entity_poly.entity_id
_entity_poly.type
_entity_poly.pdbx_seq_one_letter_code
_entity_poly.pdbx_strand_id
1 'polypeptide(L)'
;MVRKSAGFVSKKPHRKSRGGCLTCKRKKVKCNEGQPACAYCSLRRLDCEYPPDPSKSPSSSIICLSEDSSPEPLVALKSQDFNFNDGTLGMSNWIFPAAHAATGQFTLEDFELLHHYKTSTWHTFAVRGDPSTHRLHQERVPQLSVSHPHLLYAILSVTASHRNSLQSSKHLEEKALIYRQKTFKAYTQELQNITNDNYETILITATFLLALTPPPHADAPDTVHLDWLYTLLKLSEGIRILASLRWSQGIEKLSVYPLICRELRTLPPPPILPEPALHTRAGPLGTTPDHPNPAPTYDLPHVLPFAGSVFLPPSLRALLESTLNPRDTVGPMDLHVNTLVPVFHVLSPIFLSLYYYHLSPDFNVRIFVFTSFLMPEFLALVKARESRALVLMAWFFAMADLVPHGWWVGTRIGYVVKALGRAVRESGDEIVVRALEGAEKVNRAARDEGGERAAETIFDGWAGVNWDEGPVRAQEWELSLLGDLDLNLDVDIDFGGLDLDIAV
;
A
#
# COMPACT_ATOMS: atom_id res chain seq x y z
N MET A 1 -35.86 -4.01 56.85
CA MET A 1 -35.99 -2.53 56.81
C MET A 1 -34.64 -1.92 56.45
N VAL A 2 -34.58 -1.30 55.27
CA VAL A 2 -33.37 -0.74 54.66
C VAL A 2 -32.95 0.55 55.38
N ARG A 3 -31.70 0.62 55.87
CA ARG A 3 -31.07 1.88 56.30
C ARG A 3 -30.66 2.66 55.05
N LYS A 4 -31.40 3.72 54.71
CA LYS A 4 -30.98 4.73 53.73
C LYS A 4 -29.91 5.63 54.36
N SER A 5 -28.66 5.48 53.96
CA SER A 5 -27.59 6.44 54.24
C SER A 5 -27.66 7.60 53.22
N ALA A 6 -27.56 8.82 53.74
CA ALA A 6 -27.65 10.07 52.99
C ALA A 6 -26.57 10.17 51.90
N GLY A 7 -27.01 10.45 50.67
CA GLY A 7 -26.13 10.61 49.51
C GLY A 7 -25.18 11.81 49.65
N PHE A 8 -23.98 11.66 49.10
CA PHE A 8 -22.98 12.71 49.00
C PHE A 8 -23.44 13.76 47.96
N VAL A 9 -23.82 14.95 48.43
CA VAL A 9 -24.16 16.08 47.56
C VAL A 9 -22.88 16.80 47.15
N SER A 10 -22.47 16.66 45.89
CA SER A 10 -21.39 17.45 45.30
C SER A 10 -21.80 18.93 45.23
N LYS A 11 -21.00 19.82 45.83
CA LYS A 11 -21.24 21.27 45.77
C LYS A 11 -21.01 21.79 44.35
N LYS A 12 -21.98 22.55 43.84
CA LYS A 12 -21.96 23.20 42.52
C LYS A 12 -20.63 23.99 42.35
N PRO A 13 -19.85 23.77 41.27
CA PRO A 13 -18.61 24.50 41.07
C PRO A 13 -18.88 25.98 40.81
N HIS A 14 -18.25 26.86 41.59
CA HIS A 14 -18.34 28.31 41.42
C HIS A 14 -17.23 28.85 40.51
N ARG A 15 -17.59 29.76 39.60
CA ARG A 15 -16.65 30.47 38.72
C ARG A 15 -15.71 31.34 39.57
N LYS A 16 -14.41 31.04 39.54
CA LYS A 16 -13.37 31.79 40.24
C LYS A 16 -13.24 33.20 39.62
N SER A 17 -13.18 34.24 40.45
CA SER A 17 -12.90 35.61 39.99
C SER A 17 -11.44 35.67 39.52
N ARG A 18 -11.21 36.17 38.31
CA ARG A 18 -9.86 36.25 37.71
C ARG A 18 -9.09 37.48 38.24
N GLY A 19 -9.79 38.58 38.56
CA GLY A 19 -9.22 39.84 39.04
C GLY A 19 -9.26 40.06 40.56
N GLY A 20 -9.55 39.02 41.37
CA GLY A 20 -9.67 39.19 42.82
C GLY A 20 -8.39 39.70 43.52
N CYS A 21 -8.54 40.48 44.60
CA CYS A 21 -7.43 40.96 45.41
C CYS A 21 -6.64 39.80 46.04
N LEU A 22 -5.39 40.08 46.45
CA LEU A 22 -4.47 39.09 47.00
C LEU A 22 -5.04 38.43 48.26
N THR A 23 -5.73 39.19 49.11
CA THR A 23 -6.29 38.71 50.37
C THR A 23 -7.45 37.74 50.16
N CYS A 24 -8.39 38.05 49.25
CA CYS A 24 -9.49 37.15 48.91
C CYS A 24 -9.00 35.88 48.21
N LYS A 25 -7.97 36.00 47.35
CA LYS A 25 -7.30 34.86 46.71
C LYS A 25 -6.66 33.93 47.76
N ARG A 26 -5.92 34.50 48.72
CA ARG A 26 -5.28 33.73 49.82
C ARG A 26 -6.31 33.03 50.71
N LYS A 27 -7.42 33.70 51.03
CA LYS A 27 -8.51 33.17 51.87
C LYS A 27 -9.47 32.24 51.11
N LYS A 28 -9.32 32.06 49.80
CA LYS A 28 -10.18 31.23 48.92
C LYS A 28 -11.67 31.61 49.03
N VAL A 29 -11.97 32.91 49.14
CA VAL A 29 -13.34 33.47 49.16
C VAL A 29 -13.61 34.29 47.90
N LYS A 30 -14.89 34.51 47.57
CA LYS A 30 -15.27 35.29 46.38
C LYS A 30 -14.94 36.77 46.57
N CYS A 31 -14.08 37.32 45.71
CA CYS A 31 -13.84 38.75 45.62
C CYS A 31 -14.87 39.40 44.69
N ASN A 32 -15.39 40.57 45.06
CA ASN A 32 -16.26 41.37 44.20
C ASN A 32 -15.49 42.42 43.38
N GLU A 33 -14.15 42.42 43.45
CA GLU A 33 -13.25 43.25 42.63
C GLU A 33 -13.45 44.78 42.79
N GLY A 34 -14.17 45.22 43.83
CA GLY A 34 -14.30 46.63 44.16
C GLY A 34 -12.96 47.26 44.55
N GLN A 35 -12.66 48.43 43.99
CA GLN A 35 -11.52 49.28 44.34
C GLN A 35 -12.03 50.54 45.08
N PRO A 36 -11.30 51.09 46.08
CA PRO A 36 -9.95 50.72 46.51
C PRO A 36 -9.88 49.44 47.39
N ALA A 37 -10.98 49.01 47.99
CA ALA A 37 -11.06 47.77 48.76
C ALA A 37 -12.32 46.96 48.41
N CYS A 38 -12.17 45.64 48.29
CA CYS A 38 -13.32 44.76 48.02
C CYS A 38 -14.25 44.69 49.25
N ALA A 39 -15.52 44.39 49.04
CA ALA A 39 -16.54 44.39 50.09
C ALA A 39 -16.21 43.39 51.22
N TYR A 40 -15.64 42.22 50.88
CA TYR A 40 -15.22 41.23 51.88
C TYR A 40 -14.11 41.76 52.79
N CYS A 41 -13.10 42.42 52.22
CA CYS A 41 -11.98 42.96 52.99
C CYS A 41 -12.37 44.21 53.78
N SER A 42 -13.19 45.09 53.20
CA SER A 42 -13.71 46.29 53.89
C SER A 42 -14.53 45.92 55.12
N LEU A 43 -15.47 44.98 55.00
CA LEU A 43 -16.35 44.58 56.09
C LEU A 43 -15.60 43.89 57.24
N ARG A 44 -14.46 43.24 56.93
CA ARG A 44 -13.63 42.54 57.91
C ARG A 44 -12.36 43.30 58.30
N ARG A 45 -12.22 44.55 57.84
CA ARG A 45 -11.05 45.42 58.08
C ARG A 45 -9.73 44.70 57.79
N LEU A 46 -9.68 43.99 56.66
CA LEU A 46 -8.48 43.31 56.17
C LEU A 46 -7.79 44.17 55.13
N ASP A 47 -6.46 44.10 55.06
CA ASP A 47 -5.68 44.74 53.99
C ASP A 47 -6.08 44.17 52.63
N CYS A 48 -6.54 45.05 51.74
CA CYS A 48 -7.07 44.69 50.43
C CYS A 48 -6.14 45.17 49.33
N GLU A 49 -5.09 44.41 49.05
CA GLU A 49 -4.12 44.73 48.01
C GLU A 49 -4.49 44.06 46.69
N TYR A 50 -4.60 44.87 45.64
CA TYR A 50 -4.64 44.39 44.26
C TYR A 50 -3.22 44.44 43.69
N PRO A 51 -2.86 43.52 42.76
CA PRO A 51 -1.57 43.60 42.09
C PRO A 51 -1.43 44.95 41.38
N PRO A 52 -0.32 45.68 41.55
CA PRO A 52 -0.10 46.93 40.83
C PRO A 52 -0.01 46.65 39.33
N ASP A 53 -0.75 47.41 38.53
CA ASP A 53 -0.59 47.42 37.07
C ASP A 53 0.80 47.98 36.73
N PRO A 54 1.61 47.35 35.87
CA PRO A 54 2.99 47.74 35.62
C PRO A 54 3.16 49.05 34.83
N SER A 55 2.16 49.93 34.80
CA SER A 55 2.25 51.23 34.14
C SER A 55 1.73 52.35 35.04
N LYS A 56 2.60 53.36 35.26
CA LYS A 56 2.47 54.59 36.08
C LYS A 56 3.04 54.42 37.49
N SER A 57 4.13 55.10 37.86
CA SER A 57 4.25 56.55 38.18
C SER A 57 5.72 56.84 38.58
N PRO A 58 6.15 58.05 39.03
CA PRO A 58 5.85 59.44 38.64
C PRO A 58 7.14 60.28 38.36
N SER A 59 6.92 61.50 37.87
CA SER A 59 7.84 62.55 37.44
C SER A 59 8.63 63.25 38.57
N SER A 60 9.84 63.78 38.27
CA SER A 60 10.32 65.13 38.68
C SER A 60 11.74 65.47 38.15
N SER A 61 11.85 66.52 37.31
CA SER A 61 12.88 67.59 37.21
C SER A 61 14.40 67.26 37.15
N ILE A 62 15.33 67.92 36.43
CA ILE A 62 15.42 69.11 35.56
C ILE A 62 16.89 69.18 35.02
N ILE A 63 17.08 69.69 33.80
CA ILE A 63 18.27 70.35 33.16
C ILE A 63 19.48 69.54 32.63
N CYS A 64 19.51 69.61 31.29
CA CYS A 64 20.56 69.61 30.25
C CYS A 64 22.00 69.99 30.62
N LEU A 65 22.98 69.28 30.02
CA LEU A 65 24.08 69.81 29.19
C LEU A 65 24.83 68.66 28.48
N SER A 66 25.01 68.82 27.17
CA SER A 66 25.82 68.08 26.18
C SER A 66 27.32 68.04 26.57
N GLU A 67 28.24 67.23 26.06
CA GLU A 67 28.50 66.40 24.86
C GLU A 67 29.67 65.47 25.28
N ASP A 68 29.62 64.14 25.14
CA ASP A 68 30.11 63.33 24.00
C ASP A 68 31.09 62.26 24.54
N SER A 69 30.74 60.98 24.39
CA SER A 69 31.59 59.75 24.43
C SER A 69 30.69 58.54 24.66
N SER A 70 30.41 57.81 23.58
CA SER A 70 29.58 56.60 23.51
C SER A 70 30.35 55.33 23.89
N PRO A 71 29.70 54.42 24.64
CA PRO A 71 29.74 53.01 24.29
C PRO A 71 28.33 52.39 24.20
N GLU A 72 28.13 51.62 23.14
CA GLU A 72 27.13 50.55 22.89
C GLU A 72 25.66 50.71 23.35
N PRO A 73 24.69 50.65 22.42
CA PRO A 73 23.30 50.36 22.75
C PRO A 73 22.93 48.90 22.45
N LEU A 74 22.59 48.21 23.54
CA LEU A 74 21.66 47.07 23.56
C LEU A 74 20.37 47.44 22.82
N VAL A 75 19.99 46.59 21.86
CA VAL A 75 18.88 46.79 20.93
C VAL A 75 17.55 46.92 21.68
N ALA A 76 16.89 48.07 21.50
CA ALA A 76 15.54 48.35 21.94
C ALA A 76 14.52 47.49 21.15
N LEU A 77 13.70 46.70 21.86
CA LEU A 77 12.53 46.07 21.27
C LEU A 77 11.43 47.12 21.09
N LYS A 78 11.25 47.60 19.85
CA LYS A 78 10.10 48.42 19.47
C LYS A 78 8.83 47.57 19.55
N SER A 79 7.78 48.12 20.15
CA SER A 79 6.40 47.67 19.98
C SER A 79 6.03 47.77 18.50
N GLN A 80 5.99 46.63 17.81
CA GLN A 80 5.40 46.53 16.47
C GLN A 80 3.89 46.31 16.62
N ASP A 81 3.12 47.11 15.89
CA ASP A 81 1.71 46.86 15.64
C ASP A 81 1.57 45.49 14.95
N PHE A 82 0.86 44.56 15.59
CA PHE A 82 0.60 43.24 15.03
C PHE A 82 -0.42 43.36 13.89
N ASN A 83 0.07 43.27 12.66
CA ASN A 83 -0.75 43.17 11.46
C ASN A 83 -1.05 41.68 11.19
N PHE A 84 -2.32 41.26 11.34
CA PHE A 84 -2.74 39.85 11.28
C PHE A 84 -2.61 39.21 9.88
N ASN A 85 -2.24 39.99 8.86
CA ASN A 85 -2.13 39.57 7.46
C ASN A 85 -0.69 39.47 6.94
N ASP A 86 0.34 39.67 7.78
CA ASP A 86 1.73 39.44 7.37
C ASP A 86 2.11 37.97 7.58
N GLY A 87 1.97 37.16 6.53
CA GLY A 87 2.20 35.71 6.51
C GLY A 87 3.67 35.28 6.64
N THR A 88 4.54 36.10 7.23
CA THR A 88 5.97 35.83 7.39
C THR A 88 6.45 35.71 8.84
N LEU A 89 5.54 35.80 9.82
CA LEU A 89 5.85 35.42 11.20
C LEU A 89 5.96 33.89 11.30
N GLY A 90 7.21 33.39 11.22
CA GLY A 90 7.55 32.01 11.53
C GLY A 90 6.92 31.60 12.85
N MET A 91 5.87 30.78 12.75
CA MET A 91 5.24 30.14 13.90
C MET A 91 6.34 29.46 14.71
N SER A 92 6.55 29.99 15.91
CA SER A 92 7.52 29.46 16.85
C SER A 92 7.20 27.98 17.12
N ASN A 93 8.21 27.13 16.95
CA ASN A 93 8.22 25.67 17.22
C ASN A 93 7.87 25.26 18.66
N TRP A 94 7.21 26.13 19.45
CA TRP A 94 6.98 25.98 20.89
C TRP A 94 5.52 25.67 21.27
N ILE A 95 4.57 25.73 20.32
CA ILE A 95 3.14 25.51 20.60
C ILE A 95 2.74 24.02 20.53
N PHE A 96 3.60 23.17 19.95
CA PHE A 96 3.41 21.71 19.91
C PHE A 96 4.61 21.02 20.57
N PRO A 97 4.42 20.02 21.45
CA PRO A 97 5.52 19.16 21.86
C PRO A 97 6.19 18.60 20.61
N ALA A 98 7.53 18.56 20.56
CA ALA A 98 8.23 17.88 19.49
C ALA A 98 7.71 16.43 19.44
N ALA A 99 7.04 16.05 18.35
CA ALA A 99 6.61 14.67 18.19
C ALA A 99 7.84 13.84 17.88
N HIS A 100 8.10 12.87 18.76
CA HIS A 100 9.21 11.94 18.60
C HIS A 100 8.67 10.66 17.96
N ALA A 101 9.40 10.16 16.97
CA ALA A 101 9.22 8.84 16.37
C ALA A 101 10.52 8.05 16.50
N ALA A 102 10.53 6.82 15.99
CA ALA A 102 11.72 5.97 15.97
C ALA A 102 12.92 6.61 15.22
N THR A 103 12.66 7.64 14.40
CA THR A 103 13.68 8.39 13.65
C THR A 103 14.13 9.69 14.33
N GLY A 104 13.62 10.00 15.53
CA GLY A 104 13.86 11.27 16.23
C GLY A 104 12.69 12.25 16.13
N GLN A 105 12.96 13.55 16.09
CA GLN A 105 11.94 14.60 16.03
C GLN A 105 11.41 14.77 14.60
N PHE A 106 10.09 14.81 14.45
CA PHE A 106 9.46 15.15 13.17
C PHE A 106 9.67 16.61 12.81
N THR A 107 10.09 16.84 11.56
CA THR A 107 10.05 18.17 10.96
C THR A 107 8.62 18.52 10.53
N LEU A 108 8.32 19.80 10.32
CA LEU A 108 7.03 20.24 9.79
C LEU A 108 6.69 19.53 8.46
N GLU A 109 7.69 19.37 7.59
CA GLU A 109 7.55 18.70 6.31
C GLU A 109 7.20 17.21 6.47
N ASP A 110 7.78 16.51 7.46
CA ASP A 110 7.40 15.13 7.75
C ASP A 110 5.93 15.00 8.13
N PHE A 111 5.40 15.96 8.90
CA PHE A 111 3.97 16.01 9.24
C PHE A 111 3.10 16.28 8.03
N GLU A 112 3.48 17.21 7.16
CA GLU A 112 2.74 17.46 5.92
C GLU A 112 2.70 16.22 5.02
N LEU A 113 3.82 15.50 4.92
CA LEU A 113 3.88 14.25 4.16
C LEU A 113 3.01 13.17 4.81
N LEU A 114 3.07 12.97 6.12
CA LEU A 114 2.21 12.00 6.81
C LEU A 114 0.71 12.35 6.68
N HIS A 115 0.38 13.64 6.73
CA HIS A 115 -0.97 14.11 6.48
C HIS A 115 -1.42 13.80 5.05
N HIS A 116 -0.60 14.17 4.05
CA HIS A 116 -0.87 13.87 2.65
C HIS A 116 -0.96 12.36 2.37
N TYR A 117 -0.22 11.54 3.13
CA TYR A 117 -0.36 10.09 3.06
C TYR A 117 -1.77 9.67 3.45
N LYS A 118 -2.24 10.12 4.63
CA LYS A 118 -3.55 9.77 5.20
C LYS A 118 -4.74 10.32 4.41
N THR A 119 -4.57 11.43 3.68
CA THR A 119 -5.65 12.04 2.89
C THR A 119 -5.67 11.62 1.42
N SER A 120 -4.51 11.25 0.86
CA SER A 120 -4.37 11.16 -0.61
C SER A 120 -3.52 9.97 -1.05
N THR A 121 -2.30 9.82 -0.53
CA THR A 121 -1.36 8.80 -1.07
C THR A 121 -1.83 7.37 -0.83
N TRP A 122 -2.47 7.09 0.31
CA TRP A 122 -2.88 5.73 0.65
C TRP A 122 -3.86 5.13 -0.37
N HIS A 123 -4.71 5.95 -1.00
CA HIS A 123 -5.65 5.51 -2.05
C HIS A 123 -4.93 4.87 -3.24
N THR A 124 -3.70 5.29 -3.50
CA THR A 124 -2.89 4.83 -4.64
C THR A 124 -2.24 3.46 -4.41
N PHE A 125 -2.36 2.93 -3.19
CA PHE A 125 -1.91 1.60 -2.79
C PHE A 125 -3.07 0.65 -2.47
N ALA A 126 -4.30 1.16 -2.37
CA ALA A 126 -5.48 0.35 -2.11
C ALA A 126 -5.91 -0.40 -3.38
N VAL A 127 -5.36 -1.60 -3.56
CA VAL A 127 -5.67 -2.50 -4.68
C VAL A 127 -7.14 -2.99 -4.63
N ARG A 128 -7.73 -2.98 -3.44
CA ARG A 128 -9.09 -3.45 -3.15
C ARG A 128 -9.92 -2.32 -2.54
N GLY A 129 -11.19 -2.24 -2.93
CA GLY A 129 -12.14 -1.25 -2.44
C GLY A 129 -12.80 -1.59 -1.10
N ASP A 130 -12.33 -2.62 -0.39
CA ASP A 130 -12.96 -3.09 0.83
C ASP A 130 -12.60 -2.21 2.05
N PRO A 131 -13.54 -1.99 3.00
CA PRO A 131 -13.29 -1.13 4.16
C PRO A 131 -12.16 -1.60 5.09
N SER A 132 -11.80 -2.89 5.06
CA SER A 132 -10.74 -3.41 5.92
C SER A 132 -9.36 -2.99 5.40
N THR A 133 -9.12 -3.14 4.10
CA THR A 133 -7.90 -2.69 3.39
C THR A 133 -7.72 -1.18 3.53
N HIS A 134 -8.81 -0.42 3.37
CA HIS A 134 -8.78 1.04 3.51
C HIS A 134 -8.33 1.45 4.92
N ARG A 135 -8.92 0.86 5.97
CA ARG A 135 -8.52 1.15 7.37
C ARG A 135 -7.07 0.76 7.64
N LEU A 136 -6.60 -0.36 7.08
CA LEU A 136 -5.21 -0.77 7.24
C LEU A 136 -4.25 0.27 6.65
N HIS A 137 -4.47 0.67 5.39
CA HIS A 137 -3.62 1.67 4.75
C HIS A 137 -3.73 3.06 5.40
N GLN A 138 -4.93 3.51 5.76
CA GLN A 138 -5.17 4.87 6.25
C GLN A 138 -4.80 5.06 7.73
N GLU A 139 -4.96 4.03 8.56
CA GLU A 139 -4.80 4.16 10.03
C GLU A 139 -3.68 3.26 10.55
N ARG A 140 -3.76 1.96 10.29
CA ARG A 140 -2.86 0.98 10.94
C ARG A 140 -1.41 1.14 10.48
N VAL A 141 -1.20 1.28 9.17
CA VAL A 141 0.14 1.41 8.58
C VAL A 141 0.87 2.66 9.09
N PRO A 142 0.27 3.87 9.11
CA PRO A 142 0.87 5.05 9.75
C PRO A 142 1.14 4.88 11.25
N GLN A 143 0.25 4.21 11.99
CA GLN A 143 0.47 3.97 13.42
C GLN A 143 1.69 3.07 13.67
N LEU A 144 1.82 2.01 12.87
CA LEU A 144 2.97 1.10 12.92
C LEU A 144 4.27 1.83 12.56
N SER A 145 4.23 2.72 11.57
CA SER A 145 5.42 3.40 11.06
C SER A 145 6.11 4.28 12.11
N VAL A 146 5.36 4.95 12.99
CA VAL A 146 5.92 5.81 14.03
C VAL A 146 6.96 5.10 14.91
N SER A 147 6.79 3.79 15.14
CA SER A 147 7.71 2.98 15.95
C SER A 147 8.77 2.23 15.14
N HIS A 148 8.73 2.30 13.79
CA HIS A 148 9.56 1.50 12.90
C HIS A 148 10.22 2.37 11.82
N PRO A 149 11.53 2.68 11.93
CA PRO A 149 12.21 3.62 11.04
C PRO A 149 12.10 3.30 9.55
N HIS A 150 12.24 2.02 9.19
CA HIS A 150 12.17 1.58 7.79
C HIS A 150 10.80 1.86 7.16
N LEU A 151 9.72 1.57 7.89
CA LEU A 151 8.35 1.80 7.42
C LEU A 151 8.02 3.30 7.37
N LEU A 152 8.48 4.07 8.36
CA LEU A 152 8.28 5.52 8.38
C LEU A 152 8.94 6.21 7.19
N TYR A 153 10.21 5.91 6.94
CA TYR A 153 10.92 6.46 5.80
C TYR A 153 10.31 5.99 4.48
N ALA A 154 9.80 4.76 4.40
CA ALA A 154 9.11 4.28 3.20
C ALA A 154 7.86 5.12 2.91
N ILE A 155 7.00 5.34 3.92
CA ILE A 155 5.79 6.17 3.81
C ILE A 155 6.14 7.60 3.39
N LEU A 156 7.13 8.21 4.03
CA LEU A 156 7.57 9.57 3.71
C LEU A 156 8.10 9.65 2.27
N SER A 157 8.87 8.66 1.83
CA SER A 157 9.43 8.60 0.49
C SER A 157 8.35 8.43 -0.58
N VAL A 158 7.43 7.46 -0.43
CA VAL A 158 6.34 7.27 -1.42
C VAL A 158 5.44 8.50 -1.48
N THR A 159 5.21 9.15 -0.33
CA THR A 159 4.37 10.35 -0.27
C THR A 159 5.05 11.56 -0.89
N ALA A 160 6.34 11.75 -0.66
CA ALA A 160 7.10 12.82 -1.30
C ALA A 160 7.11 12.64 -2.83
N SER A 161 7.33 11.41 -3.30
CA SER A 161 7.24 11.08 -4.72
C SER A 161 5.84 11.32 -5.30
N HIS A 162 4.78 10.94 -4.57
CA HIS A 162 3.41 11.19 -4.98
C HIS A 162 3.10 12.69 -5.09
N ARG A 163 3.44 13.49 -4.07
CA ARG A 163 3.31 14.95 -4.13
C ARG A 163 4.10 15.54 -5.28
N ASN A 164 5.32 15.07 -5.52
CA ASN A 164 6.15 15.52 -6.63
C ASN A 164 5.53 15.20 -8.00
N SER A 165 4.81 14.08 -8.11
CA SER A 165 4.10 13.72 -9.35
C SER A 165 2.89 14.63 -9.63
N LEU A 166 2.26 15.15 -8.58
CA LEU A 166 1.16 16.13 -8.68
C LEU A 166 1.67 17.56 -8.89
N GLN A 167 2.77 17.91 -8.23
CA GLN A 167 3.40 19.21 -8.30
C GLN A 167 4.92 19.04 -8.31
N SER A 168 5.50 19.15 -9.51
CA SER A 168 6.94 18.98 -9.71
C SER A 168 7.75 19.99 -8.88
N SER A 169 8.64 19.47 -8.05
CA SER A 169 9.51 20.23 -7.16
C SER A 169 10.82 19.45 -6.94
N LYS A 170 11.93 20.08 -7.34
CA LYS A 170 13.27 19.50 -7.14
C LYS A 170 13.55 19.18 -5.66
N HIS A 171 13.02 20.01 -4.75
CA HIS A 171 13.13 19.78 -3.31
C HIS A 171 12.41 18.50 -2.87
N LEU A 172 11.18 18.24 -3.36
CA LEU A 172 10.45 17.01 -3.04
C LEU A 172 11.11 15.78 -3.66
N GLU A 173 11.67 15.91 -4.86
CA GLU A 173 12.46 14.87 -5.51
C GLU A 173 13.69 14.48 -4.67
N GLU A 174 14.48 15.46 -4.23
CA GLU A 174 15.64 15.25 -3.36
C GLU A 174 15.23 14.63 -2.02
N LYS A 175 14.12 15.09 -1.43
CA LYS A 175 13.57 14.52 -0.19
C LYS A 175 13.13 13.07 -0.35
N ALA A 176 12.40 12.75 -1.42
CA ALA A 176 12.01 11.39 -1.75
C ALA A 176 13.25 10.49 -1.88
N LEU A 177 14.29 10.96 -2.57
CA LEU A 177 15.55 10.23 -2.69
C LEU A 177 16.22 9.96 -1.33
N ILE A 178 16.29 10.97 -0.45
CA ILE A 178 16.86 10.84 0.89
C ILE A 178 16.08 9.83 1.73
N TYR A 179 14.75 9.94 1.79
CA TYR A 179 13.93 9.01 2.56
C TYR A 179 14.00 7.58 1.99
N ARG A 180 14.08 7.42 0.67
CA ARG A 180 14.33 6.13 0.04
C ARG A 180 15.64 5.49 0.50
N GLN A 181 16.74 6.23 0.47
CA GLN A 181 18.04 5.73 0.95
C GLN A 181 17.98 5.33 2.43
N LYS A 182 17.33 6.15 3.26
CA LYS A 182 17.12 5.83 4.69
C LYS A 182 16.26 4.59 4.89
N THR A 183 15.23 4.42 4.05
CA THR A 183 14.38 3.22 4.04
C THR A 183 15.21 1.98 3.82
N PHE A 184 16.00 1.92 2.74
CA PHE A 184 16.82 0.74 2.43
C PHE A 184 17.86 0.45 3.52
N LYS A 185 18.49 1.49 4.07
CA LYS A 185 19.47 1.33 5.16
C LYS A 185 18.82 0.73 6.41
N ALA A 186 17.71 1.31 6.88
CA ALA A 186 17.01 0.83 8.07
C ALA A 186 16.40 -0.56 7.85
N TYR A 187 15.82 -0.80 6.67
CA TYR A 187 15.23 -2.08 6.32
C TYR A 187 16.27 -3.21 6.29
N THR A 188 17.45 -2.96 5.71
CA THR A 188 18.54 -3.94 5.69
C THR A 188 19.02 -4.30 7.09
N GLN A 189 19.04 -3.34 8.02
CA GLN A 189 19.38 -3.60 9.42
C GLN A 189 18.30 -4.45 10.10
N GLU A 190 17.03 -4.12 9.88
CA GLU A 190 15.90 -4.85 10.48
C GLU A 190 15.84 -6.31 10.00
N LEU A 191 16.15 -6.57 8.73
CA LEU A 191 16.21 -7.92 8.15
C LEU A 191 17.25 -8.84 8.80
N GLN A 192 18.24 -8.30 9.52
CA GLN A 192 19.23 -9.12 10.23
C GLN A 192 18.64 -9.85 11.44
N ASN A 193 17.51 -9.37 11.98
CA ASN A 193 16.85 -9.96 13.14
C ASN A 193 15.32 -9.87 13.00
N ILE A 194 14.75 -10.82 12.27
CA ILE A 194 13.30 -10.93 12.08
C ILE A 194 12.67 -11.57 13.32
N THR A 195 11.76 -10.85 13.96
CA THR A 195 11.02 -11.25 15.16
C THR A 195 9.51 -11.18 14.90
N ASN A 196 8.68 -11.68 15.82
CA ASN A 196 7.22 -11.59 15.67
C ASN A 196 6.71 -10.16 15.67
N ASP A 197 7.39 -9.26 16.38
CA ASP A 197 6.94 -7.89 16.60
C ASP A 197 7.22 -6.98 15.39
N ASN A 198 8.31 -7.24 14.67
CA ASN A 198 8.71 -6.45 13.48
C ASN A 198 8.32 -7.10 12.14
N TYR A 199 7.89 -8.37 12.14
CA TYR A 199 7.62 -9.11 10.90
C TYR A 199 6.53 -8.46 10.03
N GLU A 200 5.43 -7.99 10.64
CA GLU A 200 4.36 -7.32 9.88
C GLU A 200 4.84 -6.01 9.25
N THR A 201 5.65 -5.22 9.95
CA THR A 201 6.15 -3.95 9.42
C THR A 201 7.22 -4.16 8.37
N ILE A 202 8.03 -5.22 8.49
CA ILE A 202 8.95 -5.67 7.44
C ILE A 202 8.16 -6.01 6.17
N LEU A 203 7.11 -6.82 6.28
CA LEU A 203 6.26 -7.18 5.14
C LEU A 203 5.61 -5.96 4.49
N ILE A 204 5.01 -5.05 5.26
CA ILE A 204 4.43 -3.81 4.71
C ILE A 204 5.51 -2.96 4.02
N THR A 205 6.71 -2.87 4.60
CA THR A 205 7.79 -2.09 3.98
C THR A 205 8.20 -2.70 2.65
N ALA A 206 8.26 -4.03 2.58
CA ALA A 206 8.57 -4.78 1.37
C ALA A 206 7.59 -4.44 0.23
N THR A 207 6.28 -4.31 0.51
CA THR A 207 5.29 -3.93 -0.51
C THR A 207 5.48 -2.50 -1.02
N PHE A 208 5.94 -1.57 -0.17
CA PHE A 208 6.27 -0.22 -0.60
C PHE A 208 7.57 -0.14 -1.44
N LEU A 209 8.52 -1.07 -1.29
CA LEU A 209 9.79 -1.03 -2.04
C LEU A 209 9.60 -1.00 -3.56
N LEU A 210 8.55 -1.64 -4.08
CA LEU A 210 8.20 -1.59 -5.49
C LEU A 210 7.92 -0.15 -5.94
N ALA A 211 7.12 0.60 -5.19
CA ALA A 211 6.82 2.01 -5.46
C ALA A 211 7.99 2.96 -5.17
N LEU A 212 8.99 2.51 -4.40
CA LEU A 212 10.23 3.26 -4.17
C LEU A 212 11.22 3.16 -5.34
N THR A 213 10.92 2.39 -6.39
CA THR A 213 11.79 2.28 -7.56
C THR A 213 11.28 3.21 -8.66
N PRO A 214 11.79 4.45 -8.76
CA PRO A 214 11.23 5.44 -9.67
C PRO A 214 11.33 4.95 -11.12
N PRO A 215 10.26 5.08 -11.92
CA PRO A 215 10.32 4.71 -13.32
C PRO A 215 11.25 5.64 -14.09
N PRO A 216 11.90 5.16 -15.17
CA PRO A 216 12.71 5.99 -16.03
C PRO A 216 11.90 7.11 -16.70
N HIS A 217 12.59 8.15 -17.15
CA HIS A 217 12.01 9.15 -18.02
C HIS A 217 11.58 8.52 -19.36
N ALA A 218 10.61 9.14 -20.02
CA ALA A 218 10.03 8.63 -21.26
C ALA A 218 11.01 8.60 -22.45
N ASP A 219 12.03 9.46 -22.41
CA ASP A 219 13.11 9.61 -23.38
C ASP A 219 14.34 8.75 -23.05
N ALA A 220 14.29 7.96 -21.96
CA ALA A 220 15.35 7.06 -21.60
C ALA A 220 15.54 5.97 -22.67
N PRO A 221 16.78 5.49 -22.90
CA PRO A 221 17.02 4.40 -23.82
C PRO A 221 16.40 3.09 -23.29
N ASP A 222 16.09 2.17 -24.20
CA ASP A 222 15.44 0.89 -23.89
C ASP A 222 16.15 0.09 -22.81
N THR A 223 17.49 0.13 -22.81
CA THR A 223 18.30 -0.57 -21.81
C THR A 223 17.92 -0.13 -20.39
N VAL A 224 17.65 1.17 -20.19
CA VAL A 224 17.26 1.70 -18.88
C VAL A 224 15.85 1.25 -18.48
N HIS A 225 14.92 1.15 -19.44
CA HIS A 225 13.59 0.59 -19.18
C HIS A 225 13.65 -0.90 -18.81
N LEU A 226 14.47 -1.68 -19.51
CA LEU A 226 14.68 -3.11 -19.22
C LEU A 226 15.40 -3.33 -17.88
N ASP A 227 16.40 -2.51 -17.55
CA ASP A 227 17.10 -2.57 -16.27
C ASP A 227 16.19 -2.18 -15.09
N TRP A 228 15.31 -1.18 -15.29
CA TRP A 228 14.29 -0.81 -14.32
C TRP A 228 13.28 -1.94 -14.10
N LEU A 229 12.77 -2.55 -15.19
CA LEU A 229 11.90 -3.71 -15.13
C LEU A 229 12.56 -4.83 -14.31
N TYR A 230 13.81 -5.18 -14.62
CA TYR A 230 14.52 -6.23 -13.88
C TYR A 230 14.68 -5.88 -12.40
N THR A 231 14.98 -4.61 -12.09
CA THR A 231 15.10 -4.13 -10.70
C THR A 231 13.77 -4.26 -9.95
N LEU A 232 12.65 -3.90 -10.58
CA LEU A 232 11.32 -4.05 -10.02
C LEU A 232 11.02 -5.53 -9.69
N LEU A 233 11.30 -6.44 -10.63
CA LEU A 233 11.10 -7.87 -10.40
C LEU A 233 12.02 -8.42 -9.31
N LYS A 234 13.29 -8.00 -9.28
CA LYS A 234 14.25 -8.47 -8.27
C LYS A 234 13.86 -8.05 -6.86
N LEU A 235 13.24 -6.88 -6.68
CA LEU A 235 12.73 -6.44 -5.38
C LEU A 235 11.54 -7.28 -4.90
N SER A 236 10.73 -7.83 -5.81
CA SER A 236 9.61 -8.71 -5.46
C SER A 236 10.04 -10.09 -4.92
N GLU A 237 11.26 -10.54 -5.26
CA GLU A 237 11.81 -11.82 -4.78
C GLU A 237 11.92 -11.87 -3.25
N GLY A 238 12.27 -10.75 -2.63
CA GLY A 238 12.35 -10.64 -1.17
C GLY A 238 10.99 -10.81 -0.49
N ILE A 239 9.90 -10.33 -1.11
CA ILE A 239 8.54 -10.48 -0.59
C ILE A 239 8.15 -11.95 -0.52
N ARG A 240 8.49 -12.74 -1.54
CA ARG A 240 8.24 -14.19 -1.56
C ARG A 240 8.95 -14.90 -0.41
N ILE A 241 10.25 -14.62 -0.22
CA ILE A 241 11.05 -15.20 0.86
C ILE A 241 10.43 -14.84 2.21
N LEU A 242 10.12 -13.57 2.43
CA LEU A 242 9.51 -13.12 3.68
C LEU A 242 8.18 -13.82 3.93
N ALA A 243 7.26 -13.82 2.97
CA ALA A 243 5.97 -14.49 3.10
C ALA A 243 6.11 -15.99 3.43
N SER A 244 7.12 -16.67 2.87
CA SER A 244 7.36 -18.10 3.15
C SER A 244 7.72 -18.41 4.60
N LEU A 245 8.30 -17.45 5.34
CA LEU A 245 8.73 -17.66 6.74
C LEU A 245 7.56 -17.98 7.69
N ARG A 246 6.35 -17.48 7.40
CA ARG A 246 5.18 -17.63 8.27
C ARG A 246 4.02 -18.36 7.63
N TRP A 247 4.11 -18.76 6.37
CA TRP A 247 2.95 -19.30 5.67
C TRP A 247 2.44 -20.61 6.24
N SER A 248 3.33 -21.57 6.48
CA SER A 248 2.98 -22.83 7.16
C SER A 248 2.54 -22.63 8.62
N GLN A 249 2.79 -21.45 9.19
CA GLN A 249 2.46 -21.10 10.58
C GLN A 249 1.18 -20.24 10.67
N GLY A 250 0.52 -19.98 9.54
CA GLY A 250 -0.72 -19.23 9.42
C GLY A 250 -0.50 -17.75 9.11
N ILE A 251 -0.03 -17.44 7.90
CA ILE A 251 0.13 -16.04 7.43
C ILE A 251 -1.20 -15.27 7.42
N GLU A 252 -2.31 -16.00 7.26
CA GLU A 252 -3.67 -15.48 7.30
C GLU A 252 -4.07 -14.90 8.66
N LYS A 253 -3.32 -15.21 9.72
CA LYS A 253 -3.55 -14.73 11.09
C LYS A 253 -2.93 -13.36 11.36
N LEU A 254 -2.12 -12.84 10.42
CA LEU A 254 -1.50 -11.53 10.57
C LEU A 254 -2.56 -10.43 10.48
N SER A 255 -2.41 -9.38 11.29
CA SER A 255 -3.27 -8.20 11.26
C SER A 255 -3.22 -7.48 9.92
N VAL A 256 -2.09 -7.63 9.22
CA VAL A 256 -1.82 -7.03 7.91
C VAL A 256 -2.05 -8.00 6.75
N TYR A 257 -2.51 -9.23 7.01
CA TYR A 257 -2.80 -10.24 5.98
C TYR A 257 -3.61 -9.70 4.79
N PRO A 258 -4.65 -8.87 4.99
CA PRO A 258 -5.40 -8.32 3.88
C PRO A 258 -4.50 -7.60 2.83
N LEU A 259 -3.39 -6.96 3.24
CA LEU A 259 -2.46 -6.26 2.33
C LEU A 259 -1.55 -7.17 1.50
N ILE A 260 -1.39 -8.43 1.91
CA ILE A 260 -0.46 -9.41 1.32
C ILE A 260 -1.18 -10.67 0.83
N CYS A 261 -2.51 -10.66 0.87
CA CYS A 261 -3.34 -11.75 0.40
C CYS A 261 -3.15 -11.94 -1.11
N ARG A 262 -2.91 -13.18 -1.53
CA ARG A 262 -2.62 -13.51 -2.94
C ARG A 262 -3.89 -13.75 -3.77
N GLU A 263 -4.97 -14.16 -3.14
CA GLU A 263 -6.21 -14.54 -3.81
C GLU A 263 -7.42 -14.17 -2.95
N LEU A 264 -8.45 -13.57 -3.55
CA LEU A 264 -9.68 -13.22 -2.85
C LEU A 264 -10.75 -14.29 -3.02
N ARG A 265 -10.86 -14.83 -4.24
CA ARG A 265 -11.79 -15.87 -4.62
C ARG A 265 -11.08 -16.99 -5.36
N THR A 266 -11.56 -18.20 -5.12
CA THR A 266 -11.28 -19.37 -5.94
C THR A 266 -11.86 -19.12 -7.33
N LEU A 267 -11.10 -19.46 -8.38
CA LEU A 267 -11.55 -19.30 -9.76
C LEU A 267 -12.35 -20.53 -10.22
N PRO A 268 -13.38 -20.35 -11.07
CA PRO A 268 -13.98 -21.45 -11.81
C PRO A 268 -12.95 -22.18 -12.70
N PRO A 269 -13.18 -23.46 -13.05
CA PRO A 269 -12.30 -24.18 -13.97
C PRO A 269 -12.29 -23.52 -15.36
N PRO A 270 -11.20 -23.61 -16.15
CA PRO A 270 -11.15 -23.07 -17.50
C PRO A 270 -12.33 -23.55 -18.38
N PRO A 271 -12.88 -22.68 -19.25
CA PRO A 271 -13.92 -23.12 -20.19
C PRO A 271 -13.37 -24.18 -21.15
N ILE A 272 -14.23 -25.10 -21.57
CA ILE A 272 -13.86 -26.14 -22.53
C ILE A 272 -13.59 -25.48 -23.89
N LEU A 273 -12.34 -25.56 -24.34
CA LEU A 273 -11.93 -25.04 -25.64
C LEU A 273 -12.08 -26.13 -26.72
N PRO A 274 -12.31 -25.75 -27.99
CA PRO A 274 -12.37 -26.72 -29.10
C PRO A 274 -11.06 -27.46 -29.36
N GLU A 275 -9.94 -26.84 -28.99
CA GLU A 275 -8.60 -27.42 -29.11
C GLU A 275 -8.25 -28.30 -27.90
N PRO A 276 -7.49 -29.39 -28.09
CA PRO A 276 -7.17 -30.32 -27.01
C PRO A 276 -6.44 -29.60 -25.87
N ALA A 277 -6.86 -29.78 -24.61
CA ALA A 277 -6.21 -29.12 -23.47
C ALA A 277 -4.72 -29.45 -23.42
N LEU A 278 -3.88 -28.41 -23.31
CA LEU A 278 -2.44 -28.57 -23.10
C LEU A 278 -2.19 -28.90 -21.64
N HIS A 279 -2.32 -30.18 -21.29
CA HIS A 279 -1.95 -30.68 -19.98
C HIS A 279 -0.42 -30.70 -19.88
N THR A 280 0.11 -29.75 -19.11
CA THR A 280 1.55 -29.68 -18.85
C THR A 280 1.78 -30.02 -17.38
N ARG A 281 2.74 -30.91 -17.11
CA ARG A 281 3.24 -31.12 -15.74
C ARG A 281 4.04 -29.88 -15.36
N ALA A 282 3.39 -28.91 -14.71
CA ALA A 282 4.13 -27.95 -13.92
C ALA A 282 4.83 -28.74 -12.79
N GLY A 283 6.16 -28.69 -12.74
CA GLY A 283 6.85 -28.98 -11.48
C GLY A 283 6.29 -28.07 -10.38
N PRO A 284 6.39 -28.45 -9.09
CA PRO A 284 5.77 -27.68 -8.02
C PRO A 284 6.27 -26.23 -8.06
N LEU A 285 5.33 -25.32 -8.31
CA LEU A 285 5.55 -23.88 -8.32
C LEU A 285 5.99 -23.44 -6.92
N GLY A 286 7.24 -23.02 -6.79
CA GLY A 286 7.74 -22.44 -5.54
C GLY A 286 8.25 -23.43 -4.48
N THR A 287 8.66 -24.65 -4.83
CA THR A 287 9.49 -25.43 -3.89
C THR A 287 10.90 -24.84 -3.83
N THR A 288 11.21 -24.09 -2.78
CA THR A 288 12.45 -24.41 -2.07
C THR A 288 12.28 -25.84 -1.53
N PRO A 289 13.33 -26.68 -1.52
CA PRO A 289 13.22 -28.11 -1.20
C PRO A 289 12.47 -28.47 0.11
N ASP A 290 12.33 -27.53 1.05
CA ASP A 290 11.79 -27.81 2.37
C ASP A 290 10.38 -27.25 2.66
N HIS A 291 9.87 -26.25 1.95
CA HIS A 291 8.57 -25.61 2.28
C HIS A 291 7.83 -25.04 1.04
N PRO A 292 6.94 -25.80 0.37
CA PRO A 292 6.15 -25.27 -0.74
C PRO A 292 5.12 -24.27 -0.21
N ASN A 293 4.97 -23.15 -0.91
CA ASN A 293 4.02 -22.14 -0.50
C ASN A 293 3.45 -21.23 -1.63
N PRO A 294 2.14 -21.28 -1.93
CA PRO A 294 1.11 -22.27 -1.54
C PRO A 294 0.84 -23.30 -2.65
N ALA A 295 -0.08 -24.21 -2.37
CA ALA A 295 -0.77 -25.05 -3.34
C ALA A 295 -1.33 -24.23 -4.52
N PRO A 296 -1.42 -24.80 -5.74
CA PRO A 296 -2.10 -24.17 -6.86
C PRO A 296 -3.54 -23.81 -6.49
N THR A 297 -4.08 -22.75 -7.07
CA THR A 297 -5.51 -22.38 -7.11
C THR A 297 -6.44 -23.51 -7.57
N TYR A 298 -5.87 -24.65 -7.97
CA TYR A 298 -6.50 -25.83 -8.57
C TYR A 298 -6.56 -27.05 -7.63
N ASP A 299 -6.12 -26.94 -6.36
CA ASP A 299 -6.13 -28.07 -5.39
C ASP A 299 -7.51 -28.33 -4.74
N LEU A 300 -8.60 -28.16 -5.49
CA LEU A 300 -9.94 -28.60 -5.10
C LEU A 300 -10.26 -29.96 -5.75
N PRO A 301 -10.92 -30.90 -5.05
CA PRO A 301 -11.32 -32.20 -5.60
C PRO A 301 -12.12 -32.10 -6.92
N HIS A 302 -12.91 -31.04 -7.09
CA HIS A 302 -13.73 -30.79 -8.29
C HIS A 302 -12.95 -30.16 -9.46
N VAL A 303 -11.73 -29.67 -9.22
CA VAL A 303 -10.86 -29.00 -10.21
C VAL A 303 -9.75 -29.93 -10.73
N LEU A 304 -9.58 -31.11 -10.10
CA LEU A 304 -8.65 -32.17 -10.49
C LEU A 304 -8.67 -32.57 -11.98
N PRO A 305 -9.82 -32.60 -12.71
CA PRO A 305 -9.81 -32.94 -14.15
C PRO A 305 -9.07 -31.89 -15.01
N PHE A 306 -8.94 -30.67 -14.50
CA PHE A 306 -8.34 -29.52 -15.17
C PHE A 306 -6.96 -29.16 -14.61
N ALA A 307 -6.44 -29.92 -13.64
CA ALA A 307 -5.12 -29.72 -13.09
C ALA A 307 -4.07 -29.77 -14.22
N GLY A 308 -3.35 -28.66 -14.41
CA GLY A 308 -2.35 -28.52 -15.46
C GLY A 308 -2.86 -28.01 -16.81
N SER A 309 -4.15 -27.68 -16.95
CA SER A 309 -4.68 -26.95 -18.10
C SER A 309 -4.41 -25.45 -17.95
N VAL A 310 -3.83 -24.84 -18.97
CA VAL A 310 -3.55 -23.40 -19.01
C VAL A 310 -4.60 -22.66 -19.85
N PHE A 311 -5.10 -21.54 -19.34
CA PHE A 311 -6.01 -20.64 -20.03
C PHE A 311 -5.24 -19.41 -20.50
N LEU A 312 -4.83 -19.42 -21.77
CA LEU A 312 -3.91 -18.45 -22.36
C LEU A 312 -4.37 -18.03 -23.76
N PRO A 313 -4.05 -16.80 -24.21
CA PRO A 313 -4.21 -16.37 -25.60
C PRO A 313 -3.66 -17.37 -26.60
N PRO A 314 -4.31 -17.57 -27.78
CA PRO A 314 -3.83 -18.49 -28.81
C PRO A 314 -2.36 -18.27 -29.18
N SER A 315 -1.90 -17.02 -29.17
CA SER A 315 -0.50 -16.69 -29.46
C SER A 315 0.47 -17.10 -28.33
N LEU A 316 0.09 -16.96 -27.05
CA LEU A 316 0.86 -17.50 -25.91
C LEU A 316 0.78 -19.02 -25.83
N ARG A 317 -0.36 -19.60 -26.19
CA ARG A 317 -0.56 -21.04 -26.26
C ARG A 317 0.35 -21.67 -27.31
N ALA A 318 0.42 -21.09 -28.50
CA ALA A 318 1.36 -21.51 -29.55
C ALA A 318 2.84 -21.36 -29.11
N LEU A 319 3.17 -20.32 -28.34
CA LEU A 319 4.51 -20.15 -27.76
C LEU A 319 4.83 -21.21 -26.70
N LEU A 320 3.85 -21.61 -25.88
CA LEU A 320 3.99 -22.72 -24.94
C LEU A 320 4.20 -24.04 -25.68
N GLU A 321 3.41 -24.32 -26.73
CA GLU A 321 3.55 -25.52 -27.55
C GLU A 321 4.93 -25.61 -28.20
N SER A 322 5.45 -24.50 -28.75
CA SER A 322 6.79 -24.45 -29.34
C SER A 322 7.91 -24.58 -28.29
N THR A 323 7.62 -24.23 -27.03
CA THR A 323 8.53 -24.42 -25.90
C THR A 323 8.60 -25.88 -25.46
N LEU A 324 7.46 -26.59 -25.46
CA LEU A 324 7.39 -28.00 -25.10
C LEU A 324 7.88 -28.93 -26.20
N ASN A 325 7.60 -28.58 -27.45
CA ASN A 325 7.91 -29.37 -28.64
C ASN A 325 8.76 -28.57 -29.63
N PRO A 326 10.07 -28.38 -29.37
CA PRO A 326 10.97 -27.79 -30.35
C PRO A 326 10.96 -28.64 -31.64
N ARG A 327 10.36 -28.13 -32.73
CA ARG A 327 10.48 -28.77 -34.04
C ARG A 327 11.88 -28.47 -34.60
N ASP A 328 12.54 -29.51 -35.11
CA ASP A 328 13.73 -29.52 -35.97
C ASP A 328 14.60 -28.24 -35.94
N THR A 329 15.36 -28.05 -34.86
CA THR A 329 16.45 -27.07 -34.83
C THR A 329 17.76 -27.80 -34.58
N VAL A 330 18.68 -27.66 -35.53
CA VAL A 330 20.01 -28.26 -35.50
C VAL A 330 20.86 -27.49 -34.47
N GLY A 331 20.83 -27.93 -33.21
CA GLY A 331 21.68 -27.38 -32.15
C GLY A 331 21.32 -27.89 -30.75
N PRO A 332 22.22 -27.76 -29.76
CA PRO A 332 21.90 -28.05 -28.36
C PRO A 332 20.98 -26.93 -27.83
N MET A 333 19.67 -27.10 -27.98
CA MET A 333 18.67 -26.13 -27.55
C MET A 333 18.29 -26.35 -26.08
N ASP A 334 18.87 -25.57 -25.16
CA ASP A 334 18.25 -25.37 -23.84
C ASP A 334 17.16 -24.31 -23.99
N LEU A 335 15.92 -24.75 -24.23
CA LEU A 335 14.75 -23.89 -24.28
C LEU A 335 14.27 -23.44 -22.89
N HIS A 336 15.03 -23.74 -21.83
CA HIS A 336 14.71 -23.39 -20.46
C HIS A 336 13.29 -23.82 -20.07
N VAL A 337 12.82 -24.97 -20.56
CA VAL A 337 11.44 -25.47 -20.41
C VAL A 337 11.03 -25.49 -18.93
N ASN A 338 11.90 -25.99 -18.07
CA ASN A 338 11.66 -26.07 -16.62
C ASN A 338 11.57 -24.71 -15.94
N THR A 339 12.07 -23.64 -16.57
CA THR A 339 12.03 -22.27 -16.05
C THR A 339 10.87 -21.47 -16.66
N LEU A 340 10.56 -21.67 -17.94
CA LEU A 340 9.52 -20.93 -18.66
C LEU A 340 8.11 -21.48 -18.41
N VAL A 341 7.91 -22.80 -18.49
CA VAL A 341 6.59 -23.44 -18.32
C VAL A 341 5.90 -23.02 -17.03
N PRO A 342 6.56 -22.98 -15.86
CA PRO A 342 5.93 -22.50 -14.63
C PRO A 342 5.34 -21.09 -14.74
N VAL A 343 5.98 -20.18 -15.49
CA VAL A 343 5.49 -18.80 -15.63
C VAL A 343 4.23 -18.73 -16.50
N PHE A 344 4.09 -19.59 -17.51
CA PHE A 344 2.83 -19.74 -18.26
C PHE A 344 1.68 -20.18 -17.34
N HIS A 345 1.93 -21.12 -16.42
CA HIS A 345 0.94 -21.54 -15.42
C HIS A 345 0.53 -20.41 -14.49
N VAL A 346 1.48 -19.59 -14.04
CA VAL A 346 1.20 -18.45 -13.16
C VAL A 346 0.42 -17.34 -13.87
N LEU A 347 0.61 -17.17 -15.19
CA LEU A 347 -0.16 -16.22 -15.99
C LEU A 347 -1.62 -16.66 -16.20
N SER A 348 -1.88 -17.96 -16.31
CA SER A 348 -3.21 -18.51 -16.61
C SER A 348 -4.33 -18.01 -15.66
N PRO A 349 -4.16 -18.03 -14.31
CA PRO A 349 -5.15 -17.47 -13.39
C PRO A 349 -5.45 -15.98 -13.58
N ILE A 350 -4.52 -15.19 -14.14
CA ILE A 350 -4.77 -13.76 -14.41
C ILE A 350 -5.75 -13.62 -15.58
N PHE A 351 -5.52 -14.34 -16.67
CA PHE A 351 -6.43 -14.37 -17.82
C PHE A 351 -7.80 -14.93 -17.42
N LEU A 352 -7.82 -15.97 -16.59
CA LEU A 352 -9.05 -16.60 -16.13
C LEU A 352 -9.86 -15.68 -15.21
N SER A 353 -9.19 -14.99 -14.30
CA SER A 353 -9.81 -13.94 -13.47
C SER A 353 -10.36 -12.79 -14.32
N LEU A 354 -9.62 -12.38 -15.35
CA LEU A 354 -10.05 -11.33 -16.26
C LEU A 354 -11.27 -11.77 -17.09
N TYR A 355 -11.31 -13.03 -17.53
CA TYR A 355 -12.45 -13.58 -18.26
C TYR A 355 -13.72 -13.64 -17.41
N TYR A 356 -13.63 -14.22 -16.21
CA TYR A 356 -14.80 -14.44 -15.35
C TYR A 356 -15.28 -13.20 -14.63
N TYR A 357 -14.36 -12.35 -14.18
CA TYR A 357 -14.68 -11.25 -13.28
C TYR A 357 -14.27 -9.89 -13.84
N HIS A 358 -13.85 -9.83 -15.11
CA HIS A 358 -13.43 -8.59 -15.79
C HIS A 358 -12.40 -7.80 -14.95
N LEU A 359 -12.43 -6.46 -15.00
CA LEU A 359 -11.53 -5.56 -14.25
C LEU A 359 -11.93 -5.43 -12.77
N SER A 360 -12.09 -6.57 -12.09
CA SER A 360 -12.47 -6.66 -10.68
C SER A 360 -11.28 -6.50 -9.72
N PRO A 361 -11.54 -6.27 -8.41
CA PRO A 361 -10.50 -6.34 -7.38
C PRO A 361 -9.71 -7.65 -7.38
N ASP A 362 -10.32 -8.78 -7.76
CA ASP A 362 -9.67 -10.09 -7.87
C ASP A 362 -8.56 -10.07 -8.93
N PHE A 363 -8.85 -9.50 -10.10
CA PHE A 363 -7.86 -9.30 -11.16
C PHE A 363 -6.70 -8.41 -10.67
N ASN A 364 -7.03 -7.28 -10.01
CA ASN A 364 -6.02 -6.35 -9.51
C ASN A 364 -5.06 -7.00 -8.49
N VAL A 365 -5.60 -7.83 -7.58
CA VAL A 365 -4.78 -8.57 -6.60
C VAL A 365 -3.84 -9.53 -7.32
N ARG A 366 -4.33 -10.30 -8.29
CA ARG A 366 -3.51 -11.27 -9.03
C ARG A 366 -2.38 -10.60 -9.82
N ILE A 367 -2.62 -9.43 -10.41
CA ILE A 367 -1.58 -8.60 -11.03
C ILE A 367 -0.53 -8.17 -10.00
N PHE A 368 -0.96 -7.65 -8.85
CA PHE A 368 -0.04 -7.15 -7.82
C PHE A 368 0.87 -8.25 -7.26
N VAL A 369 0.35 -9.47 -7.07
CA VAL A 369 1.12 -10.58 -6.49
C VAL A 369 1.88 -11.43 -7.51
N PHE A 370 1.64 -11.26 -8.81
CA PHE A 370 2.26 -12.04 -9.89
C PHE A 370 3.79 -12.15 -9.75
N THR A 371 4.44 -11.01 -9.51
CA THR A 371 5.90 -10.93 -9.40
C THR A 371 6.47 -11.79 -8.26
N SER A 372 5.67 -12.03 -7.21
CA SER A 372 6.04 -12.90 -6.09
C SER A 372 6.05 -14.39 -6.41
N PHE A 373 5.58 -14.80 -7.60
CA PHE A 373 5.65 -16.19 -8.08
C PHE A 373 6.87 -16.44 -8.98
N LEU A 374 7.57 -15.38 -9.39
CA LEU A 374 8.71 -15.50 -10.30
C LEU A 374 9.95 -16.00 -9.56
N MET A 375 10.60 -17.02 -10.14
CA MET A 375 11.77 -17.66 -9.56
C MET A 375 13.08 -16.99 -10.02
N PRO A 376 14.17 -17.06 -9.22
CA PRO A 376 15.45 -16.41 -9.56
C PRO A 376 16.00 -16.81 -10.93
N GLU A 377 15.78 -18.07 -11.33
CA GLU A 377 16.18 -18.62 -12.64
C GLU A 377 15.44 -17.90 -13.77
N PHE A 378 14.14 -17.64 -13.62
CA PHE A 378 13.37 -16.87 -14.60
C PHE A 378 13.83 -15.41 -14.66
N LEU A 379 14.13 -14.81 -13.51
CA LEU A 379 14.67 -13.45 -13.48
C LEU A 379 16.04 -13.37 -14.18
N ALA A 380 16.85 -14.42 -14.10
CA ALA A 380 18.11 -14.51 -14.83
C ALA A 380 17.88 -14.53 -16.36
N LEU A 381 16.84 -15.23 -16.85
CA LEU A 381 16.46 -15.20 -18.26
C LEU A 381 16.00 -13.80 -18.70
N VAL A 382 15.19 -13.12 -17.89
CA VAL A 382 14.78 -11.73 -18.17
C VAL A 382 15.99 -10.80 -18.25
N LYS A 383 16.95 -10.94 -17.32
CA LYS A 383 18.20 -10.17 -17.34
C LYS A 383 19.05 -10.47 -18.56
N ALA A 384 19.09 -11.74 -18.98
CA ALA A 384 19.79 -12.20 -20.18
C ALA A 384 19.06 -11.83 -21.48
N ARG A 385 17.87 -11.20 -21.38
CA ARG A 385 17.03 -10.81 -22.52
C ARG A 385 16.59 -12.00 -23.38
N GLU A 386 16.38 -13.16 -22.75
CA GLU A 386 15.82 -14.33 -23.42
C GLU A 386 14.42 -14.00 -23.96
N SER A 387 14.21 -14.22 -25.26
CA SER A 387 13.09 -13.62 -25.99
C SER A 387 11.74 -14.15 -25.51
N ARG A 388 11.62 -15.41 -25.12
CA ARG A 388 10.36 -15.97 -24.59
C ARG A 388 10.03 -15.40 -23.22
N ALA A 389 11.02 -15.30 -22.32
CA ALA A 389 10.86 -14.66 -21.03
C ALA A 389 10.42 -13.19 -21.17
N LEU A 390 10.99 -12.45 -22.13
CA LEU A 390 10.58 -11.07 -22.42
C LEU A 390 9.14 -10.98 -22.94
N VAL A 391 8.67 -11.94 -23.75
CA VAL A 391 7.26 -11.99 -24.18
C VAL A 391 6.32 -12.22 -23.00
N LEU A 392 6.65 -13.14 -22.07
CA LEU A 392 5.85 -13.37 -20.88
C LEU A 392 5.76 -12.11 -20.00
N MET A 393 6.87 -11.38 -19.87
CA MET A 393 6.87 -10.09 -19.19
C MET A 393 6.07 -9.03 -19.95
N ALA A 394 6.10 -9.00 -21.28
CA ALA A 394 5.31 -8.06 -22.08
C ALA A 394 3.80 -8.27 -21.84
N TRP A 395 3.35 -9.52 -21.79
CA TRP A 395 1.96 -9.84 -21.45
C TRP A 395 1.58 -9.46 -20.02
N PHE A 396 2.45 -9.74 -19.04
CA PHE A 396 2.21 -9.28 -17.67
C PHE A 396 2.04 -7.76 -17.61
N PHE A 397 2.94 -7.00 -18.25
CA PHE A 397 2.86 -5.55 -18.27
C PHE A 397 1.65 -5.02 -19.05
N ALA A 398 1.28 -5.67 -20.16
CA ALA A 398 0.07 -5.31 -20.90
C ALA A 398 -1.20 -5.47 -20.05
N MET A 399 -1.30 -6.53 -19.24
CA MET A 399 -2.40 -6.70 -18.30
C MET A 399 -2.30 -5.76 -17.09
N ALA A 400 -1.09 -5.47 -16.61
CA ALA A 400 -0.87 -4.50 -15.54
C ALA A 400 -1.28 -3.08 -15.93
N ASP A 401 -1.28 -2.76 -17.23
CA ASP A 401 -1.78 -1.48 -17.77
C ASP A 401 -3.31 -1.34 -17.63
N LEU A 402 -4.03 -2.45 -17.41
CA LEU A 402 -5.48 -2.46 -17.24
C LEU A 402 -5.93 -2.20 -15.79
N VAL A 403 -5.01 -2.32 -14.83
CA VAL A 403 -5.30 -2.09 -13.41
C VAL A 403 -5.40 -0.58 -13.14
N PRO A 404 -6.36 -0.12 -12.31
CA PRO A 404 -6.43 1.28 -11.88
C PRO A 404 -5.07 1.77 -11.39
N HIS A 405 -4.50 2.75 -12.09
CA HIS A 405 -3.11 3.12 -11.88
C HIS A 405 -2.88 3.81 -10.52
N GLY A 406 -1.87 3.34 -9.78
CA GLY A 406 -1.12 4.19 -8.85
C GLY A 406 -0.14 5.08 -9.61
N TRP A 407 0.18 6.26 -9.07
CA TRP A 407 1.10 7.24 -9.68
C TRP A 407 2.50 6.69 -10.02
N TRP A 408 2.92 5.60 -9.37
CA TRP A 408 4.27 5.02 -9.48
C TRP A 408 4.43 4.04 -10.66
N VAL A 409 3.33 3.55 -11.24
CA VAL A 409 3.36 2.67 -12.43
C VAL A 409 2.84 3.42 -13.66
N GLY A 410 1.61 3.95 -13.58
CA GLY A 410 0.99 4.86 -14.55
C GLY A 410 1.32 4.64 -16.04
N THR A 411 1.50 5.75 -16.76
CA THR A 411 1.74 5.78 -18.21
C THR A 411 3.09 5.21 -18.65
N ARG A 412 3.90 4.69 -17.72
CA ARG A 412 5.26 4.23 -17.98
C ARG A 412 5.32 2.82 -18.53
N ILE A 413 4.29 2.01 -18.28
CA ILE A 413 4.15 0.64 -18.80
C ILE A 413 4.29 0.61 -20.32
N GLY A 414 3.65 1.53 -21.05
CA GLY A 414 3.73 1.56 -22.51
C GLY A 414 5.15 1.73 -23.06
N TYR A 415 6.05 2.40 -22.34
CA TYR A 415 7.47 2.50 -22.76
C TYR A 415 8.21 1.18 -22.52
N VAL A 416 7.89 0.49 -21.43
CA VAL A 416 8.46 -0.82 -21.09
C VAL A 416 8.03 -1.87 -22.10
N VAL A 417 6.73 -1.94 -22.46
CA VAL A 417 6.22 -2.86 -23.48
C VAL A 417 6.89 -2.60 -24.83
N LYS A 418 7.08 -1.34 -25.22
CA LYS A 418 7.82 -0.97 -26.45
C LYS A 418 9.28 -1.40 -26.41
N ALA A 419 9.97 -1.21 -25.28
CA ALA A 419 11.37 -1.62 -25.11
C ALA A 419 11.51 -3.15 -25.17
N LEU A 420 10.60 -3.89 -24.51
CA LEU A 420 10.50 -5.35 -24.62
C LEU A 420 10.27 -5.77 -26.07
N GLY A 421 9.36 -5.10 -26.78
CA GLY A 421 9.03 -5.46 -28.16
C GLY A 421 10.19 -5.27 -29.13
N ARG A 422 10.98 -4.20 -28.98
CA ARG A 422 12.21 -4.01 -29.77
C ARG A 422 13.25 -5.09 -29.46
N ALA A 423 13.51 -5.37 -28.19
CA ALA A 423 14.45 -6.41 -27.79
C ALA A 423 14.05 -7.81 -28.27
N VAL A 424 12.75 -8.13 -28.29
CA VAL A 424 12.24 -9.41 -28.79
C VAL A 424 12.39 -9.54 -30.31
N ARG A 425 12.10 -8.48 -31.08
CA ARG A 425 12.18 -8.51 -32.55
C ARG A 425 13.61 -8.71 -33.07
N GLU A 426 14.64 -8.38 -32.27
CA GLU A 426 16.04 -8.67 -32.59
C GLU A 426 16.33 -10.19 -32.67
N SER A 427 15.52 -11.04 -32.03
CA SER A 427 15.69 -12.51 -32.06
C SER A 427 15.36 -13.16 -33.40
N GLY A 428 14.46 -12.55 -34.18
CA GLY A 428 13.99 -13.08 -35.46
C GLY A 428 13.05 -14.30 -35.41
N ASP A 429 12.66 -14.80 -34.22
CA ASP A 429 11.73 -15.94 -34.10
C ASP A 429 10.28 -15.49 -34.34
N GLU A 430 9.66 -15.98 -35.43
CA GLU A 430 8.30 -15.62 -35.82
C GLU A 430 7.24 -15.97 -34.78
N ILE A 431 7.39 -17.09 -34.05
CA ILE A 431 6.41 -17.50 -33.03
C ILE A 431 6.48 -16.54 -31.84
N VAL A 432 7.69 -16.18 -31.43
CA VAL A 432 7.93 -15.22 -30.33
C VAL A 432 7.41 -13.84 -30.71
N VAL A 433 7.67 -13.37 -31.93
CA VAL A 433 7.19 -12.07 -32.42
C VAL A 433 5.67 -12.02 -32.51
N ARG A 434 5.02 -13.09 -33.01
CA ARG A 434 3.55 -13.16 -33.04
C ARG A 434 2.94 -13.17 -31.64
N ALA A 435 3.58 -13.84 -30.68
CA ALA A 435 3.16 -13.84 -29.29
C ALA A 435 3.27 -12.44 -28.65
N LEU A 436 4.33 -11.70 -28.95
CA LEU A 436 4.52 -10.30 -28.53
C LEU A 436 3.43 -9.36 -29.08
N GLU A 437 3.05 -9.51 -30.34
CA GLU A 437 2.08 -8.62 -31.00
C GLU A 437 0.72 -8.57 -30.30
N GLY A 438 0.32 -9.67 -29.64
CA GLY A 438 -0.86 -9.69 -28.79
C GLY A 438 -0.75 -8.74 -27.59
N ALA A 439 0.38 -8.73 -26.89
CA ALA A 439 0.61 -7.78 -25.78
C ALA A 439 0.67 -6.32 -26.26
N GLU A 440 1.29 -6.07 -27.43
CA GLU A 440 1.33 -4.73 -28.03
C GLU A 440 -0.06 -4.24 -28.47
N LYS A 441 -0.93 -5.15 -28.96
CA LYS A 441 -2.34 -4.85 -29.30
C LYS A 441 -3.09 -4.36 -28.05
N VAL A 442 -2.99 -5.11 -26.94
CA VAL A 442 -3.65 -4.76 -25.68
C VAL A 442 -3.16 -3.42 -25.16
N ASN A 443 -1.84 -3.20 -25.12
CA ASN A 443 -1.28 -1.92 -24.66
C ASN A 443 -1.73 -0.73 -25.52
N ARG A 444 -1.88 -0.93 -26.84
CA ARG A 444 -2.40 0.10 -27.74
C ARG A 444 -3.87 0.38 -27.48
N ALA A 445 -4.70 -0.65 -27.40
CA ALA A 445 -6.12 -0.51 -27.07
C ALA A 445 -6.35 0.17 -25.72
N ALA A 446 -5.52 -0.14 -24.71
CA ALA A 446 -5.64 0.49 -23.38
C ALA A 446 -5.43 2.01 -23.43
N ARG A 447 -4.54 2.46 -24.33
CA ARG A 447 -4.22 3.88 -24.52
C ARG A 447 -5.23 4.61 -25.41
N ASP A 448 -5.72 3.94 -26.44
CA ASP A 448 -6.54 4.56 -27.48
C ASP A 448 -8.06 4.44 -27.19
N GLU A 449 -8.49 3.34 -26.57
CA GLU A 449 -9.90 2.96 -26.37
C GLU A 449 -10.31 2.80 -24.90
N GLY A 450 -9.33 2.73 -23.98
CA GLY A 450 -9.54 2.57 -22.54
C GLY A 450 -9.41 1.12 -22.06
N GLY A 451 -9.31 0.94 -20.73
CA GLY A 451 -8.96 -0.35 -20.12
C GLY A 451 -9.97 -1.47 -20.36
N GLU A 452 -11.27 -1.17 -20.38
CA GLU A 452 -12.31 -2.20 -20.56
C GLU A 452 -12.34 -2.75 -21.99
N ARG A 453 -12.29 -1.86 -23.00
CA ARG A 453 -12.15 -2.27 -24.40
C ARG A 453 -10.85 -3.05 -24.63
N ALA A 454 -9.76 -2.60 -24.03
CA ALA A 454 -8.48 -3.30 -24.12
C ALA A 454 -8.51 -4.71 -23.51
N ALA A 455 -9.19 -4.86 -22.37
CA ALA A 455 -9.39 -6.16 -21.72
C ALA A 455 -10.18 -7.12 -22.62
N GLU A 456 -11.27 -6.64 -23.23
CA GLU A 456 -12.08 -7.41 -24.19
C GLU A 456 -11.22 -7.87 -25.38
N THR A 457 -10.36 -7.00 -25.92
CA THR A 457 -9.55 -7.33 -27.10
C THR A 457 -8.58 -8.50 -26.92
N ILE A 458 -8.30 -8.89 -25.67
CA ILE A 458 -7.49 -10.07 -25.34
C ILE A 458 -8.17 -11.34 -25.84
N PHE A 459 -9.50 -11.39 -25.78
CA PHE A 459 -10.33 -12.57 -26.09
C PHE A 459 -10.85 -12.58 -27.53
N ASP A 460 -10.61 -11.52 -28.29
CA ASP A 460 -10.97 -11.45 -29.71
C ASP A 460 -10.41 -12.64 -30.50
N GLY A 461 -11.29 -13.34 -31.22
CA GLY A 461 -10.90 -14.43 -32.09
C GLY A 461 -10.47 -15.72 -31.36
N TRP A 462 -10.66 -15.82 -30.05
CA TRP A 462 -10.51 -17.09 -29.33
C TRP A 462 -11.69 -18.00 -29.67
N ALA A 463 -11.39 -19.17 -30.24
CA ALA A 463 -12.43 -20.15 -30.51
C ALA A 463 -13.04 -20.68 -29.20
N GLY A 464 -14.36 -20.53 -29.05
CA GLY A 464 -15.10 -21.02 -27.88
C GLY A 464 -15.00 -20.15 -26.62
N VAL A 465 -14.44 -18.95 -26.72
CA VAL A 465 -14.38 -17.98 -25.62
C VAL A 465 -15.03 -16.67 -26.05
N ASN A 466 -16.00 -16.22 -25.27
CA ASN A 466 -16.73 -14.97 -25.50
C ASN A 466 -16.72 -14.14 -24.20
N TRP A 467 -16.21 -12.91 -24.30
CA TRP A 467 -16.01 -11.98 -23.17
C TRP A 467 -17.26 -11.81 -22.29
N ASP A 468 -18.44 -11.71 -22.92
CA ASP A 468 -19.70 -11.48 -22.21
C ASP A 468 -20.23 -12.72 -21.48
N GLU A 469 -19.77 -13.93 -21.87
CA GLU A 469 -20.22 -15.18 -21.26
C GLU A 469 -19.51 -15.49 -19.94
N GLY A 470 -18.33 -14.91 -19.71
CA GLY A 470 -17.51 -15.19 -18.53
C GLY A 470 -18.27 -14.99 -17.22
N PRO A 471 -18.78 -13.79 -16.92
CA PRO A 471 -19.50 -13.52 -15.67
C PRO A 471 -20.69 -14.45 -15.42
N VAL A 472 -21.43 -14.82 -16.47
CA VAL A 472 -22.57 -15.74 -16.37
C VAL A 472 -22.10 -17.13 -15.95
N ARG A 473 -21.06 -17.66 -16.61
CA ARG A 473 -20.47 -18.98 -16.28
C ARG A 473 -19.88 -19.01 -14.87
N ALA A 474 -19.28 -17.91 -14.41
CA ALA A 474 -18.77 -17.81 -13.04
C ALA A 474 -19.91 -17.91 -12.02
N GLN A 475 -21.02 -17.19 -12.26
CA GLN A 475 -22.19 -17.23 -11.41
C GLN A 475 -22.83 -18.62 -11.35
N GLU A 476 -22.95 -19.30 -12.50
CA GLU A 476 -23.46 -20.68 -12.57
C GLU A 476 -22.61 -21.65 -11.75
N TRP A 477 -21.28 -21.52 -11.83
CA TRP A 477 -20.35 -22.34 -11.06
C TRP A 477 -20.39 -22.03 -9.55
N GLU A 478 -20.50 -20.76 -9.16
CA GLU A 478 -20.65 -20.39 -7.75
C GLU A 478 -21.95 -20.94 -7.16
N LEU A 479 -23.04 -20.93 -7.94
CA LEU A 479 -24.31 -21.56 -7.55
C LEU A 479 -24.21 -23.09 -7.44
N SER A 480 -23.47 -23.75 -8.34
CA SER A 480 -23.30 -25.21 -8.25
C SER A 480 -22.54 -25.63 -7.00
N LEU A 481 -21.54 -24.84 -6.57
CA LEU A 481 -20.80 -25.08 -5.32
C LEU A 481 -21.69 -25.00 -4.08
N LEU A 482 -22.68 -24.08 -4.07
CA LEU A 482 -23.64 -23.97 -2.97
C LEU A 482 -24.61 -25.15 -2.95
N GLY A 483 -25.05 -25.63 -4.12
CA GLY A 483 -25.91 -26.81 -4.23
C GLY A 483 -25.23 -28.10 -3.75
N ASP A 484 -23.93 -28.26 -4.01
CA ASP A 484 -23.14 -29.39 -3.52
C ASP A 484 -22.92 -29.36 -1.99
N LEU A 485 -22.96 -28.18 -1.37
CA LEU A 485 -22.88 -28.04 0.09
C LEU A 485 -24.19 -28.44 0.78
N ASP A 486 -25.35 -28.10 0.19
CA ASP A 486 -26.67 -28.49 0.71
C ASP A 486 -26.91 -30.00 0.61
N LEU A 487 -26.44 -30.66 -0.46
CA LEU A 487 -26.54 -32.13 -0.62
C LEU A 487 -25.61 -32.92 0.33
N ASN A 488 -24.63 -32.27 0.95
CA ASN A 488 -23.72 -32.89 1.92
C ASN A 488 -24.13 -32.66 3.39
N LEU A 489 -25.21 -31.90 3.65
CA LEU A 489 -25.77 -31.70 4.99
C LEU A 489 -26.80 -32.78 5.39
N ASP A 490 -27.19 -33.66 4.46
CA ASP A 490 -28.14 -34.77 4.69
C ASP A 490 -27.46 -36.10 5.11
N VAL A 491 -26.29 -36.04 5.77
CA VAL A 491 -25.67 -37.24 6.36
C VAL A 491 -26.05 -37.34 7.85
N ASP A 492 -27.14 -38.08 8.10
CA ASP A 492 -27.55 -38.75 9.34
C ASP A 492 -27.01 -38.19 10.67
N ILE A 493 -27.73 -37.23 11.25
CA ILE A 493 -27.72 -37.05 12.71
C ILE A 493 -28.87 -37.89 13.27
N ASP A 494 -28.56 -39.14 13.62
CA ASP A 494 -29.43 -40.03 14.37
C ASP A 494 -29.65 -39.47 15.79
N PHE A 495 -30.79 -38.80 16.01
CA PHE A 495 -31.33 -38.52 17.34
C PHE A 495 -32.42 -39.54 17.71
N GLY A 496 -32.14 -40.83 17.52
CA GLY A 496 -32.97 -41.93 18.01
C GLY A 496 -32.68 -42.26 19.48
N GLY A 497 -33.28 -41.53 20.41
CA GLY A 497 -33.51 -42.04 21.77
C GLY A 497 -33.33 -41.03 22.89
N LEU A 498 -34.37 -40.23 23.15
CA LEU A 498 -34.66 -39.69 24.48
C LEU A 498 -36.17 -39.44 24.56
N ASP A 499 -36.87 -40.38 25.21
CA ASP A 499 -38.22 -40.19 25.72
C ASP A 499 -38.23 -38.97 26.65
N LEU A 500 -39.09 -37.99 26.34
CA LEU A 500 -39.48 -36.94 27.26
C LEU A 500 -41.01 -36.83 27.25
N ASP A 501 -41.59 -37.45 28.27
CA ASP A 501 -42.98 -37.32 28.70
C ASP A 501 -43.41 -35.85 28.76
N ILE A 502 -44.53 -35.58 28.09
CA ILE A 502 -45.24 -34.30 28.16
C ILE A 502 -46.16 -34.35 29.39
N ALA A 503 -45.91 -33.46 30.36
CA ALA A 503 -46.91 -33.10 31.37
C ALA A 503 -46.78 -31.62 31.79
N VAL A 504 -47.80 -30.86 31.33
CA VAL A 504 -48.31 -29.54 31.76
C VAL A 504 -47.51 -28.30 31.39
#